data_AF-A0A6M1ZB76-F1
#
_entry.id   AF-A0A6M1ZB76-F1
#
_cell.length_a   1.000
_cell.length_b   1.000
_cell.length_c   1.000
_cell.angle_alpha   90.00
_cell.angle_beta   90.00
_cell.angle_gamma   90.00
#
_symmetry.space_group_name_H-M   'P 1'
#
loop_
_entity.id
_entity.type
_entity.pdbx_description
1 polymer ?
#
loop_
_entity_poly.entity_id
_entity_poly.type
_entity_poly.pdbx_seq_one_letter_code
_entity_poly.pdbx_strand_id
1 'polypeptide(L)'
;MKLYHLSKIRFKFVRIFPPRRLRSILLTFRKLAAISALPSGQKSLSKFKPYFRHMVLLKFLLALLAFCGVERFCQKKTHGFRLHKIASEETIYESYLPEGEEKETLQKMVNQPYRFLSSGGESYVFVSRDARYVIKCFNHHHMRQRSLFDLFNSEWQGQRMKKRDQLFASCRIAEERLKEETGLIALHLAKTPGYFDRPLTILDPLNVAHTINLDQTDFALQHKGELAMDLLKRSKDPQLLDAIIALIHRRSSKGVADLDSVFKRNLAFIDKRAIAIDLGAFAIDEGLKTPFLANRALFFETLKLRRWLSKNAPELLPYFEERLNQNLQTQV
;
A
#
# COMPACT_ATOMS: atom_id res chain seq x y z
N MET A 1 5.00 2.45 -40.08
CA MET A 1 4.58 1.29 -40.89
C MET A 1 4.64 0.02 -40.05
N LYS A 2 3.51 -0.36 -39.43
CA LYS A 2 3.08 -1.74 -39.09
C LYS A 2 1.75 -1.63 -38.36
N LEU A 3 0.69 -1.96 -39.09
CA LEU A 3 -0.70 -2.00 -38.64
C LEU A 3 -0.93 -3.26 -37.80
N TYR A 4 -1.72 -3.04 -36.77
CA TYR A 4 -2.25 -3.95 -35.76
C TYR A 4 -2.74 -5.31 -36.28
N HIS A 5 -2.21 -6.37 -35.69
CA HIS A 5 -2.82 -7.70 -35.65
C HIS A 5 -3.79 -7.77 -34.45
N LEU A 6 -4.99 -7.20 -34.61
CA LEU A 6 -6.12 -7.42 -33.68
C LEU A 6 -7.11 -8.38 -34.33
N SER A 7 -6.76 -9.66 -34.36
CA SER A 7 -7.75 -10.72 -34.56
C SER A 7 -7.47 -11.84 -33.57
N LYS A 8 -8.52 -12.22 -32.82
CA LYS A 8 -8.57 -13.27 -31.78
C LYS A 8 -8.33 -12.83 -30.32
N ILE A 9 -9.10 -11.86 -29.85
CA ILE A 9 -9.55 -11.88 -28.44
C ILE A 9 -10.96 -12.48 -28.43
N ARG A 10 -11.06 -13.81 -28.28
CA ARG A 10 -12.33 -14.46 -27.92
C ARG A 10 -12.57 -14.22 -26.43
N PHE A 11 -13.37 -13.22 -26.10
CA PHE A 11 -13.93 -13.09 -24.75
C PHE A 11 -14.76 -14.33 -24.40
N LYS A 12 -14.22 -15.22 -23.57
CA LYS A 12 -14.98 -16.30 -22.91
C LYS A 12 -15.85 -15.69 -21.80
N PHE A 13 -16.91 -15.00 -22.17
CA PHE A 13 -17.97 -14.59 -21.25
C PHE A 13 -19.08 -15.65 -21.22
N VAL A 14 -18.75 -16.90 -20.89
CA VAL A 14 -19.77 -17.95 -20.72
C VAL A 14 -19.34 -18.88 -19.59
N ARG A 15 -19.81 -18.59 -18.37
CA ARG A 15 -20.19 -19.60 -17.34
C ARG A 15 -20.70 -19.02 -16.01
N ILE A 16 -21.21 -17.78 -15.98
CA ILE A 16 -21.78 -17.22 -14.73
C ILE A 16 -23.27 -17.57 -14.56
N PHE A 17 -23.98 -17.96 -15.64
CA PHE A 17 -25.38 -18.38 -15.52
C PHE A 17 -25.63 -19.74 -16.20
N PRO A 18 -26.21 -20.73 -15.50
CA PRO A 18 -26.60 -21.98 -16.13
C PRO A 18 -27.63 -21.71 -17.24
N PRO A 19 -27.55 -22.38 -18.40
CA PRO A 19 -28.37 -22.10 -19.58
C PRO A 19 -29.89 -22.17 -19.32
N ARG A 20 -30.32 -22.86 -18.25
CA ARG A 20 -31.71 -22.92 -17.80
C ARG A 20 -32.26 -21.55 -17.34
N ARG A 21 -31.45 -20.69 -16.70
CA ARG A 21 -31.90 -19.37 -16.23
C ARG A 21 -32.07 -18.36 -17.37
N LEU A 22 -31.16 -18.39 -18.36
CA LEU A 22 -31.26 -17.57 -19.58
C LEU A 22 -32.50 -17.90 -20.41
N ARG A 23 -32.86 -19.19 -20.53
CA ARG A 23 -34.14 -19.58 -21.18
C ARG A 23 -35.36 -19.01 -20.48
N SER A 24 -35.39 -18.98 -19.14
CA SER A 24 -36.53 -18.40 -18.40
C SER A 24 -36.66 -16.89 -18.62
N ILE A 25 -35.53 -16.18 -18.66
CA ILE A 25 -35.49 -14.73 -18.92
C ILE A 25 -35.96 -14.44 -20.35
N LEU A 26 -35.44 -15.17 -21.33
CA LEU A 26 -35.85 -15.06 -22.74
C LEU A 26 -37.33 -15.42 -22.96
N LEU A 27 -37.86 -16.43 -22.27
CA LEU A 27 -39.30 -16.75 -22.32
C LEU A 27 -40.15 -15.61 -21.74
N THR A 28 -39.66 -14.96 -20.68
CA THR A 28 -40.35 -13.83 -20.05
C THR A 28 -40.38 -12.64 -21.00
N PHE A 29 -39.27 -12.33 -21.67
CA PHE A 29 -39.23 -11.28 -22.70
C PHE A 29 -40.10 -11.59 -23.92
N ARG A 30 -40.12 -12.84 -24.41
CA ARG A 30 -41.01 -13.26 -25.51
C ARG A 30 -42.49 -13.16 -25.14
N LYS A 31 -42.88 -13.55 -23.93
CA LYS A 31 -44.27 -13.37 -23.43
C LYS A 31 -44.65 -11.90 -23.31
N LEU A 32 -43.72 -11.05 -22.86
CA LEU A 32 -43.94 -9.59 -22.79
C LEU A 32 -44.09 -8.95 -24.17
N ALA A 33 -43.29 -9.38 -25.16
CA ALA A 33 -43.39 -8.90 -26.54
C ALA A 33 -44.68 -9.37 -27.24
N ALA A 34 -45.15 -10.58 -26.94
CA ALA A 34 -46.43 -11.09 -27.46
C ALA A 34 -47.64 -10.31 -26.91
N ILE A 35 -47.58 -9.84 -25.66
CA ILE A 35 -48.64 -9.04 -25.03
C ILE A 35 -48.72 -7.62 -25.62
N SER A 36 -47.62 -7.08 -26.18
CA SER A 36 -47.65 -5.80 -26.91
C SER A 36 -48.28 -5.88 -28.30
N ALA A 37 -48.49 -7.08 -28.86
CA ALA A 37 -48.99 -7.29 -30.22
C ALA A 37 -50.50 -7.59 -30.32
N LEU A 38 -51.25 -7.57 -29.21
CA LEU A 38 -52.69 -7.88 -29.21
C LEU A 38 -53.56 -6.68 -29.64
N PRO A 39 -54.66 -6.91 -30.41
CA PRO A 39 -55.54 -5.86 -30.91
C PRO A 39 -56.22 -5.06 -29.80
N SER A 40 -56.48 -3.79 -30.07
CA SER A 40 -56.88 -2.71 -29.15
C SER A 40 -58.21 -2.89 -28.41
N GLY A 41 -58.96 -3.98 -28.65
CA GLY A 41 -60.33 -4.21 -28.15
C GLY A 41 -60.48 -4.91 -26.79
N GLN A 42 -59.42 -5.44 -26.17
CA GLN A 42 -59.49 -6.06 -24.83
C GLN A 42 -58.54 -5.37 -23.83
N LYS A 43 -58.84 -4.13 -23.45
CA LYS A 43 -58.03 -3.32 -22.52
C LYS A 43 -58.55 -3.33 -21.07
N SER A 44 -58.87 -4.49 -20.49
CA SER A 44 -59.10 -4.61 -19.04
C SER A 44 -57.82 -4.85 -18.22
N LEU A 45 -56.71 -5.20 -18.87
CA LEU A 45 -55.41 -5.47 -18.22
C LEU A 45 -54.47 -4.25 -18.17
N SER A 46 -54.93 -3.08 -18.63
CA SER A 46 -54.14 -1.84 -18.63
C SER A 46 -53.76 -1.35 -17.22
N LYS A 47 -54.54 -1.72 -16.19
CA LYS A 47 -54.30 -1.32 -14.80
C LYS A 47 -53.12 -2.06 -14.11
N PHE A 48 -52.67 -3.20 -14.62
CA PHE A 48 -51.56 -3.98 -14.01
C PHE A 48 -50.17 -3.72 -14.61
N LYS A 49 -50.09 -3.07 -15.78
CA LYS A 49 -48.82 -2.70 -16.42
C LYS A 49 -47.89 -1.80 -15.57
N PRO A 50 -48.38 -0.81 -14.78
CA PRO A 50 -47.47 0.01 -13.97
C PRO A 50 -46.79 -0.81 -12.86
N TYR A 51 -47.55 -1.66 -12.15
CA TYR A 51 -47.02 -2.49 -11.05
C TYR A 51 -45.88 -3.42 -11.49
N PHE A 52 -46.02 -4.06 -12.66
CA PHE A 52 -44.97 -4.93 -13.18
C PHE A 52 -43.67 -4.18 -13.48
N ARG A 53 -43.75 -2.97 -14.08
CA ARG A 53 -42.58 -2.13 -14.35
C ARG A 53 -41.88 -1.70 -13.06
N HIS A 54 -42.63 -1.27 -12.05
CA HIS A 54 -42.07 -0.89 -10.76
C HIS A 54 -41.39 -2.07 -10.04
N MET A 55 -41.97 -3.27 -10.09
CA MET A 55 -41.33 -4.47 -9.52
C MET A 55 -40.04 -4.86 -10.22
N VAL A 56 -39.95 -4.72 -11.55
CA VAL A 56 -38.72 -5.00 -12.30
C VAL A 56 -37.64 -3.97 -11.96
N LEU A 57 -37.98 -2.69 -11.93
CA LEU A 57 -37.06 -1.62 -11.53
C LEU A 57 -36.56 -1.80 -10.10
N LEU A 58 -37.46 -2.14 -9.16
CA LEU A 58 -37.08 -2.42 -7.77
C LEU A 58 -36.12 -3.60 -7.67
N LYS A 59 -36.39 -4.72 -8.36
CA LYS A 59 -35.48 -5.87 -8.39
C LYS A 59 -34.12 -5.52 -8.98
N PHE A 60 -34.08 -4.72 -10.04
CA PHE A 60 -32.83 -4.26 -10.63
C PHE A 60 -32.05 -3.35 -9.66
N LEU A 61 -32.73 -2.40 -9.01
CA LEU A 61 -32.13 -1.55 -7.99
C LEU A 61 -31.57 -2.37 -6.82
N LEU A 62 -32.34 -3.34 -6.31
CA LEU A 62 -31.89 -4.24 -5.25
C LEU A 62 -30.67 -5.08 -5.67
N ALA A 63 -30.64 -5.56 -6.92
CA ALA A 63 -29.50 -6.28 -7.45
C ALA A 63 -28.25 -5.39 -7.56
N LEU A 64 -28.40 -4.14 -7.98
CA LEU A 64 -27.30 -3.15 -8.01
C LEU A 64 -26.79 -2.86 -6.59
N LEU A 65 -27.69 -2.61 -5.64
CA LEU A 65 -27.32 -2.38 -4.24
C LEU A 65 -26.62 -3.59 -3.63
N ALA A 66 -27.11 -4.80 -3.90
CA ALA A 66 -26.46 -6.04 -3.46
C ALA A 66 -25.07 -6.19 -4.09
N PHE A 67 -24.92 -5.90 -5.39
CA PHE A 67 -23.63 -5.93 -6.07
C PHE A 67 -22.64 -4.94 -5.46
N CYS A 68 -23.03 -3.68 -5.27
CA CYS A 68 -22.20 -2.68 -4.61
C CYS A 68 -21.88 -3.07 -3.15
N GLY A 69 -22.82 -3.70 -2.45
CA GLY A 69 -22.64 -4.22 -1.10
C GLY A 69 -21.58 -5.32 -1.04
N VAL A 70 -21.65 -6.29 -1.95
CA VAL A 70 -20.66 -7.38 -2.07
C VAL A 70 -19.29 -6.82 -2.45
N GLU A 71 -19.21 -5.89 -3.40
CA GLU A 71 -17.95 -5.27 -3.79
C GLU A 71 -17.27 -4.56 -2.61
N ARG A 72 -18.03 -3.70 -1.89
CA ARG A 72 -17.52 -3.00 -0.70
C ARG A 72 -17.12 -3.96 0.41
N PHE A 73 -17.89 -5.03 0.60
CA PHE A 73 -17.55 -6.09 1.55
C PHE A 73 -16.23 -6.76 1.17
N CYS A 74 -16.06 -7.18 -0.08
CA CYS A 74 -14.83 -7.77 -0.58
C CYS A 74 -13.65 -6.80 -0.42
N GLN A 75 -13.80 -5.53 -0.81
CA GLN A 75 -12.76 -4.52 -0.66
C GLN A 75 -12.35 -4.34 0.81
N LYS A 76 -13.33 -4.29 1.73
CA LYS A 76 -13.05 -4.18 3.16
C LYS A 76 -12.34 -5.42 3.70
N LYS A 77 -12.76 -6.61 3.30
CA LYS A 77 -12.20 -7.88 3.77
C LYS A 77 -10.82 -8.18 3.21
N THR A 78 -10.54 -7.78 1.97
CA THR A 78 -9.21 -7.94 1.36
C THR A 78 -8.32 -6.72 1.53
N HIS A 79 -8.77 -5.69 2.28
CA HIS A 79 -8.05 -4.41 2.38
C HIS A 79 -7.70 -3.81 1.01
N GLY A 80 -8.52 -4.11 -0.01
CA GLY A 80 -8.27 -3.72 -1.39
C GLY A 80 -7.11 -4.44 -2.09
N PHE A 81 -6.43 -5.40 -1.44
CA PHE A 81 -5.35 -6.18 -2.03
C PHE A 81 -5.85 -7.00 -3.23
N ARG A 82 -5.06 -6.98 -4.32
CA ARG A 82 -5.20 -7.83 -5.51
C ARG A 82 -3.81 -7.97 -6.14
N LEU A 83 -3.46 -9.16 -6.65
CA LEU A 83 -2.13 -9.44 -7.23
C LEU A 83 -1.71 -8.46 -8.33
N HIS A 84 -2.62 -8.10 -9.23
CA HIS A 84 -2.28 -7.18 -10.32
C HIS A 84 -1.91 -5.76 -9.85
N LYS A 85 -2.19 -5.40 -8.60
CA LYS A 85 -1.84 -4.09 -8.04
C LYS A 85 -0.36 -3.99 -7.66
N ILE A 86 0.30 -5.12 -7.39
CA ILE A 86 1.73 -5.19 -7.07
C ILE A 86 2.59 -5.61 -8.26
N ALA A 87 1.97 -6.09 -9.34
CA ALA A 87 2.68 -6.25 -10.61
C ALA A 87 3.17 -4.89 -11.09
N SER A 88 4.42 -4.78 -11.51
CA SER A 88 5.00 -3.61 -12.17
C SER A 88 5.19 -3.92 -13.66
N GLU A 89 4.99 -2.94 -14.54
CA GLU A 89 5.00 -3.11 -16.01
C GLU A 89 6.29 -2.58 -16.63
N GLU A 90 7.01 -1.70 -15.93
CA GLU A 90 8.16 -0.97 -16.45
C GLU A 90 9.30 -1.01 -15.42
N THR A 91 10.52 -1.24 -15.90
CA THR A 91 11.75 -0.97 -15.15
C THR A 91 12.01 0.53 -15.22
N ILE A 92 12.02 1.22 -14.09
CA ILE A 92 12.25 2.68 -14.06
C ILE A 92 13.61 3.01 -13.46
N TYR A 93 14.12 2.16 -12.58
CA TYR A 93 15.35 2.40 -11.83
C TYR A 93 16.27 1.19 -11.90
N GLU A 94 17.57 1.46 -11.83
CA GLU A 94 18.57 0.44 -11.49
C GLU A 94 18.36 0.02 -10.03
N SER A 95 18.58 -1.25 -9.73
CA SER A 95 18.57 -1.77 -8.37
C SER A 95 19.92 -2.36 -8.06
N TYR A 96 20.48 -2.01 -6.91
CA TYR A 96 21.65 -2.70 -6.41
C TYR A 96 21.18 -4.00 -5.77
N LEU A 97 21.43 -5.12 -6.47
CA LEU A 97 21.20 -6.44 -5.91
C LEU A 97 22.53 -7.02 -5.44
N PRO A 98 22.59 -7.54 -4.20
CA PRO A 98 23.82 -8.12 -3.69
C PRO A 98 24.24 -9.35 -4.50
N GLU A 99 25.53 -9.68 -4.46
CA GLU A 99 26.10 -10.89 -5.05
C GLU A 99 26.77 -11.75 -3.95
N GLY A 100 27.18 -12.98 -4.28
CA GLY A 100 27.89 -13.87 -3.36
C GLY A 100 27.10 -14.20 -2.08
N GLU A 101 27.75 -14.11 -0.92
CA GLU A 101 27.19 -14.46 0.39
C GLU A 101 26.00 -13.57 0.79
N GLU A 102 26.03 -12.30 0.40
CA GLU A 102 24.92 -11.38 0.64
C GLU A 102 23.68 -11.78 -0.17
N LYS A 103 23.86 -12.23 -1.42
CA LYS A 103 22.77 -12.81 -2.23
C LYS A 103 22.18 -14.01 -1.54
N GLU A 104 23.00 -14.97 -1.09
CA GLU A 104 22.51 -16.16 -0.40
C GLU A 104 21.72 -15.82 0.87
N THR A 105 22.19 -14.82 1.61
CA THR A 105 21.51 -14.33 2.81
C THR A 105 20.15 -13.73 2.46
N LEU A 106 20.09 -12.88 1.43
CA LEU A 106 18.84 -12.31 0.93
C LEU A 106 17.87 -13.41 0.45
N GLN A 107 18.35 -14.39 -0.31
CA GLN A 107 17.56 -15.53 -0.77
C GLN A 107 16.95 -16.30 0.42
N LYS A 108 17.74 -16.57 1.47
CA LYS A 108 17.23 -17.22 2.69
C LYS A 108 16.11 -16.42 3.35
N MET A 109 16.22 -15.08 3.38
CA MET A 109 15.18 -14.22 3.97
C MET A 109 13.87 -14.24 3.17
N VAL A 110 13.93 -14.28 1.84
CA VAL A 110 12.74 -14.31 0.97
C VAL A 110 12.22 -15.74 0.70
N ASN A 111 13.02 -16.78 0.91
CA ASN A 111 12.63 -18.19 0.74
C ASN A 111 11.80 -18.74 1.91
N GLN A 112 10.77 -17.99 2.31
CA GLN A 112 9.78 -18.40 3.29
C GLN A 112 8.41 -17.76 2.98
N PRO A 113 7.30 -18.29 3.50
CA PRO A 113 6.00 -17.65 3.34
C PRO A 113 5.92 -16.31 4.08
N TYR A 114 5.18 -15.36 3.51
CA TYR A 114 4.85 -14.09 4.14
C TYR A 114 3.34 -13.93 4.25
N ARG A 115 2.84 -13.45 5.40
CA ARG A 115 1.41 -13.21 5.63
C ARG A 115 1.10 -11.73 5.58
N PHE A 116 -0.05 -11.36 5.02
CA PHE A 116 -0.52 -9.99 5.03
C PHE A 116 -0.50 -9.41 6.45
N LEU A 117 0.15 -8.26 6.59
CA LEU A 117 0.25 -7.51 7.84
C LEU A 117 -0.62 -6.26 7.78
N SER A 118 -0.47 -5.47 6.72
CA SER A 118 -1.19 -4.20 6.56
C SER A 118 -1.19 -3.71 5.10
N SER A 119 -1.94 -2.66 4.85
CA SER A 119 -1.99 -1.96 3.56
C SER A 119 -1.87 -0.46 3.78
N GLY A 120 -1.04 0.21 2.99
CA GLY A 120 -0.99 1.66 2.85
C GLY A 120 -1.50 2.11 1.49
N GLY A 121 -1.45 3.42 1.22
CA GLY A 121 -1.73 3.95 -0.12
C GLY A 121 -0.70 3.46 -1.16
N GLU A 122 0.54 3.29 -0.72
CA GLU A 122 1.70 3.09 -1.60
C GLU A 122 2.21 1.65 -1.63
N SER A 123 1.88 0.81 -0.65
CA SER A 123 2.34 -0.57 -0.60
C SER A 123 1.40 -1.50 0.17
N TYR A 124 1.52 -2.79 -0.10
CA TYR A 124 0.98 -3.86 0.73
C TYR A 124 2.13 -4.50 1.50
N VAL A 125 1.94 -4.64 2.82
CA VAL A 125 2.99 -5.11 3.73
C VAL A 125 2.68 -6.53 4.14
N PHE A 126 3.66 -7.41 4.00
CA PHE A 126 3.58 -8.79 4.44
C PHE A 126 4.70 -9.07 5.44
N VAL A 127 4.40 -9.85 6.47
CA VAL A 127 5.34 -10.28 7.50
C VAL A 127 5.77 -11.72 7.24
N SER A 128 7.08 -11.96 7.31
CA SER A 128 7.69 -13.30 7.24
C SER A 128 7.11 -14.26 8.27
N ARG A 129 7.19 -15.57 7.99
CA ARG A 129 6.75 -16.64 8.90
C ARG A 129 7.44 -16.58 10.26
N ASP A 130 8.73 -16.23 10.29
CA ASP A 130 9.51 -16.08 11.53
C ASP A 130 9.29 -14.72 12.23
N ALA A 131 8.45 -13.86 11.65
CA ALA A 131 8.11 -12.52 12.15
C ALA A 131 9.30 -11.57 12.33
N ARG A 132 10.45 -11.84 11.71
CA ARG A 132 11.67 -11.00 11.77
C ARG A 132 11.78 -9.99 10.64
N TYR A 133 11.10 -10.24 9.53
CA TYR A 133 11.16 -9.42 8.31
C TYR A 133 9.78 -8.99 7.84
N VAL A 134 9.72 -7.84 7.19
CA VAL A 134 8.57 -7.38 6.40
C VAL A 134 8.99 -7.14 4.96
N ILE A 135 8.17 -7.59 4.01
CA ILE A 135 8.30 -7.24 2.61
C ILE A 135 7.13 -6.31 2.23
N LYS A 136 7.47 -5.20 1.60
CA LYS A 136 6.52 -4.20 1.12
C LYS A 136 6.48 -4.26 -0.39
N CYS A 137 5.39 -4.75 -0.95
CA CYS A 137 5.18 -4.75 -2.40
C CYS A 137 4.48 -3.44 -2.79
N PHE A 138 5.08 -2.66 -3.69
CA PHE A 138 4.55 -1.35 -4.06
C PHE A 138 3.23 -1.47 -4.84
N ASN A 139 2.29 -0.57 -4.55
CA ASN A 139 0.95 -0.56 -5.12
C ASN A 139 0.92 0.33 -6.37
N HIS A 140 1.15 -0.28 -7.53
CA HIS A 140 1.12 0.39 -8.82
C HIS A 140 -0.28 0.78 -9.29
N HIS A 141 -1.35 0.33 -8.63
CA HIS A 141 -2.72 0.63 -9.09
C HIS A 141 -3.03 2.13 -9.13
N HIS A 142 -2.61 2.86 -8.10
CA HIS A 142 -2.80 4.31 -8.02
C HIS A 142 -1.75 5.08 -8.82
N MET A 143 -0.70 4.39 -9.29
CA MET A 143 0.37 4.93 -10.12
C MET A 143 0.11 4.66 -11.61
N ARG A 144 -0.88 3.83 -11.96
CA ARG A 144 -1.26 3.45 -13.32
C ARG A 144 -2.47 4.23 -13.82
N GLN A 145 -2.52 4.46 -15.13
CA GLN A 145 -3.73 4.89 -15.84
C GLN A 145 -4.67 3.70 -15.99
N ARG A 146 -5.93 3.81 -15.56
CA ARG A 146 -6.89 2.70 -15.74
C ARG A 146 -8.34 3.12 -15.96
N SER A 147 -8.69 4.40 -15.81
CA SER A 147 -10.08 4.80 -16.02
C SER A 147 -10.28 5.39 -17.41
N LEU A 148 -11.44 5.17 -18.02
CA LEU A 148 -11.87 5.89 -19.22
C LEU A 148 -11.87 7.41 -19.00
N PHE A 149 -12.01 7.87 -17.75
CA PHE A 149 -11.89 9.28 -17.38
C PHE A 149 -10.44 9.79 -17.44
N ASP A 150 -9.44 8.93 -17.23
CA ASP A 150 -8.02 9.29 -17.33
C ASP A 150 -7.64 9.66 -18.78
N LEU A 151 -8.40 9.19 -19.80
CA LEU A 151 -8.21 9.59 -21.20
C LEU A 151 -8.53 11.07 -21.45
N PHE A 152 -9.37 11.67 -20.60
CA PHE A 152 -9.79 13.06 -20.75
C PHE A 152 -8.97 14.03 -19.88
N ASN A 153 -8.03 13.53 -19.07
CA ASN A 153 -7.24 14.39 -18.19
C ASN A 153 -5.80 13.91 -18.01
N SER A 154 -4.93 14.33 -18.92
CA SER A 154 -3.48 14.05 -18.92
C SER A 154 -2.75 14.63 -17.71
N GLU A 155 -3.25 15.72 -17.10
CA GLU A 155 -2.63 16.35 -15.95
C GLU A 155 -2.60 15.41 -14.73
N TRP A 156 -3.69 14.66 -14.51
CA TRP A 156 -3.78 13.69 -13.41
C TRP A 156 -2.77 12.55 -13.57
N GLN A 157 -2.44 12.22 -14.81
CA GLN A 157 -1.43 11.21 -15.13
C GLN A 157 -0.04 11.73 -14.72
N GLY A 158 0.28 12.98 -15.08
CA GLY A 158 1.52 13.65 -14.67
C GLY A 158 1.68 13.70 -13.15
N GLN A 159 0.61 14.03 -12.42
CA GLN A 159 0.64 14.06 -10.95
C GLN A 159 0.85 12.67 -10.32
N ARG A 160 0.25 11.60 -10.87
CA ARG A 160 0.44 10.22 -10.39
C ARG A 160 1.87 9.73 -10.64
N MET A 161 2.42 9.99 -11.82
CA MET A 161 3.82 9.67 -12.14
C MET A 161 4.76 10.42 -11.21
N LYS A 162 4.55 11.73 -11.00
CA LYS A 162 5.34 12.53 -10.07
C LYS A 162 5.31 11.95 -8.64
N LYS A 163 4.15 11.50 -8.15
CA LYS A 163 4.05 10.85 -6.83
C LYS A 163 4.81 9.53 -6.76
N ARG A 164 4.72 8.70 -7.81
CA ARG A 164 5.53 7.46 -7.91
C ARG A 164 7.02 7.78 -7.87
N ASP A 165 7.45 8.75 -8.67
CA ASP A 165 8.86 9.11 -8.78
C ASP A 165 9.38 9.72 -7.47
N GLN A 166 8.55 10.49 -6.76
CA GLN A 166 8.85 10.97 -5.41
C GLN A 166 9.01 9.82 -4.40
N LEU A 167 8.09 8.86 -4.40
CA LEU A 167 8.17 7.67 -3.55
C LEU A 167 9.46 6.88 -3.82
N PHE A 168 9.77 6.61 -5.09
CA PHE A 168 10.94 5.81 -5.45
C PHE A 168 12.25 6.58 -5.22
N ALA A 169 12.28 7.89 -5.44
CA ALA A 169 13.40 8.73 -5.02
C ALA A 169 13.62 8.67 -3.50
N SER A 170 12.55 8.75 -2.71
CA SER A 170 12.60 8.61 -1.26
C SER A 170 13.10 7.23 -0.81
N CYS A 171 12.64 6.15 -1.45
CA CYS A 171 13.13 4.80 -1.19
C CYS A 171 14.63 4.65 -1.49
N ARG A 172 15.10 5.27 -2.57
CA ARG A 172 16.54 5.30 -2.91
C ARG A 172 17.37 6.05 -1.89
N ILE A 173 16.90 7.20 -1.40
CA ILE A 173 17.56 7.92 -0.29
C ILE A 173 17.67 6.99 0.93
N ALA A 174 16.63 6.20 1.21
CA ALA A 174 16.67 5.25 2.31
C ALA A 174 17.73 4.16 2.09
N GLU A 175 17.84 3.61 0.88
CA GLU A 175 18.87 2.63 0.52
C GLU A 175 20.28 3.20 0.54
N GLU A 176 20.49 4.41 0.05
CA GLU A 176 21.82 4.98 -0.10
C GLU A 176 22.34 5.58 1.21
N ARG A 177 21.46 6.14 2.05
CA ARG A 177 21.87 6.91 3.24
C ARG A 177 21.31 6.38 4.55
N LEU A 178 20.17 5.69 4.55
CA LEU A 178 19.42 5.37 5.78
C LEU A 178 19.13 3.87 5.98
N LYS A 179 19.96 2.95 5.45
CA LYS A 179 19.73 1.50 5.60
C LYS A 179 19.54 1.12 7.07
N GLU A 180 20.43 1.59 7.93
CA GLU A 180 20.35 1.36 9.36
C GLU A 180 19.09 2.01 9.96
N GLU A 181 18.90 3.31 9.76
CA GLU A 181 17.78 4.09 10.33
C GLU A 181 16.41 3.61 9.87
N THR A 182 16.31 2.89 8.76
CA THR A 182 15.05 2.33 8.26
C THR A 182 14.96 0.81 8.45
N GLY A 183 16.03 0.16 8.88
CA GLY A 183 16.13 -1.31 8.89
C GLY A 183 15.98 -1.92 7.50
N LEU A 184 16.29 -1.17 6.44
CA LEU A 184 16.20 -1.63 5.05
C LEU A 184 17.32 -2.61 4.74
N ILE A 185 16.92 -3.77 4.23
CA ILE A 185 17.81 -4.87 3.87
C ILE A 185 18.06 -4.85 2.36
N ALA A 186 17.00 -4.74 1.57
CA ALA A 186 17.07 -4.69 0.12
C ALA A 186 15.94 -3.83 -0.45
N LEU A 187 16.27 -3.07 -1.50
CA LEU A 187 15.31 -2.36 -2.34
C LEU A 187 15.38 -2.93 -3.76
N HIS A 188 14.24 -3.30 -4.30
CA HIS A 188 14.13 -3.86 -5.64
C HIS A 188 13.10 -3.05 -6.44
N LEU A 189 13.59 -2.21 -7.34
CA LEU A 189 12.79 -1.35 -8.22
C LEU A 189 13.04 -1.64 -9.72
N ALA A 190 13.80 -2.71 -10.00
CA ALA A 190 14.17 -3.15 -11.34
C ALA A 190 13.53 -4.50 -11.70
N LYS A 191 13.62 -4.90 -12.98
CA LYS A 191 13.29 -6.25 -13.42
C LYS A 191 14.57 -7.05 -13.57
N THR A 192 14.67 -8.19 -12.90
CA THR A 192 15.92 -8.95 -12.74
C THR A 192 15.71 -10.43 -13.03
N PRO A 193 15.33 -10.81 -14.28
CA PRO A 193 14.95 -12.19 -14.58
C PRO A 193 16.01 -13.20 -14.17
N GLY A 194 15.63 -14.17 -13.34
CA GLY A 194 16.52 -15.24 -12.88
C GLY A 194 17.42 -14.86 -11.71
N TYR A 195 17.21 -13.71 -11.07
CA TYR A 195 17.96 -13.37 -9.86
C TYR A 195 17.45 -14.14 -8.63
N PHE A 196 16.12 -14.22 -8.47
CA PHE A 196 15.47 -14.99 -7.40
C PHE A 196 15.21 -16.44 -7.82
N ASP A 197 15.68 -17.39 -7.02
CA ASP A 197 15.64 -18.81 -7.39
C ASP A 197 14.21 -19.37 -7.42
N ARG A 198 13.29 -18.74 -6.68
CA ARG A 198 11.93 -19.24 -6.44
C ARG A 198 10.92 -18.10 -6.33
N PRO A 199 9.66 -18.33 -6.72
CA PRO A 199 8.59 -17.38 -6.46
C PRO A 199 8.31 -17.26 -4.95
N LEU A 200 8.03 -16.05 -4.49
CA LEU A 200 7.65 -15.81 -3.10
C LEU A 200 6.21 -16.26 -2.88
N THR A 201 5.97 -16.99 -1.79
CA THR A 201 4.62 -17.32 -1.34
C THR A 201 4.11 -16.25 -0.37
N ILE A 202 2.99 -15.61 -0.71
CA ILE A 202 2.31 -14.65 0.15
C ILE A 202 0.90 -15.15 0.52
N LEU A 203 0.46 -14.89 1.75
CA LEU A 203 -0.91 -15.11 2.20
C LEU A 203 -1.62 -13.75 2.23
N ASP A 204 -2.76 -13.65 1.56
CA ASP A 204 -3.57 -12.43 1.58
C ASP A 204 -4.34 -12.24 2.90
N PRO A 205 -5.15 -11.18 3.08
CA PRO A 205 -5.91 -10.97 4.31
C PRO A 205 -6.94 -12.08 4.65
N LEU A 206 -7.30 -12.90 3.66
CA LEU A 206 -8.19 -14.07 3.82
C LEU A 206 -7.40 -15.37 4.02
N ASN A 207 -6.07 -15.28 4.19
CA ASN A 207 -5.12 -16.40 4.24
C ASN A 207 -5.11 -17.27 2.98
N VAL A 208 -5.53 -16.74 1.83
CA VAL A 208 -5.37 -17.44 0.55
C VAL A 208 -3.93 -17.28 0.10
N ALA A 209 -3.30 -18.40 -0.24
CA ALA A 209 -1.93 -18.42 -0.73
C ALA A 209 -1.85 -17.98 -2.20
N HIS A 210 -0.89 -17.10 -2.48
CA HIS A 210 -0.54 -16.64 -3.81
C HIS A 210 0.97 -16.76 -4.01
N THR A 211 1.39 -16.96 -5.26
CA THR A 211 2.80 -16.94 -5.65
C THR A 211 3.09 -15.68 -6.43
N ILE A 212 4.14 -14.94 -6.07
CA ILE A 212 4.60 -13.76 -6.79
C ILE A 212 6.03 -13.96 -7.31
N ASN A 213 6.30 -13.47 -8.52
CA ASN A 213 7.66 -13.46 -9.04
C ASN A 213 8.37 -12.17 -8.55
N LEU A 214 9.38 -12.33 -7.69
CA LEU A 214 10.15 -11.21 -7.15
C LEU A 214 10.98 -10.50 -8.21
N ASP A 215 11.48 -11.21 -9.24
CA ASP A 215 12.20 -10.61 -10.38
C ASP A 215 11.33 -9.59 -11.14
N GLN A 216 10.01 -9.65 -10.96
CA GLN A 216 9.02 -8.82 -11.65
C GLN A 216 8.23 -7.89 -10.72
N THR A 217 8.49 -7.93 -9.42
CA THR A 217 7.75 -7.17 -8.41
C THR A 217 8.65 -6.09 -7.83
N ASP A 218 8.16 -4.86 -7.75
CA ASP A 218 8.88 -3.79 -7.08
C ASP A 218 8.60 -3.90 -5.58
N PHE A 219 9.64 -4.02 -4.76
CA PHE A 219 9.51 -4.23 -3.32
C PHE A 219 10.64 -3.63 -2.49
N ALA A 220 10.37 -3.44 -1.19
CA ALA A 220 11.38 -3.19 -0.17
C ALA A 220 11.30 -4.28 0.91
N LEU A 221 12.45 -4.87 1.26
CA LEU A 221 12.60 -5.82 2.37
C LEU A 221 13.22 -5.10 3.56
N GLN A 222 12.55 -5.13 4.71
CA GLN A 222 13.01 -4.48 5.93
C GLN A 222 12.95 -5.44 7.12
N HIS A 223 13.76 -5.18 8.14
CA HIS A 223 13.56 -5.78 9.44
C HIS A 223 12.21 -5.36 10.02
N LYS A 224 11.54 -6.30 10.70
CA LYS A 224 10.30 -6.03 11.43
C LYS A 224 10.61 -5.48 12.82
N GLY A 225 10.24 -4.23 13.06
CA GLY A 225 10.26 -3.64 14.40
C GLY A 225 8.91 -3.75 15.14
N GLU A 226 8.95 -3.51 16.45
CA GLU A 226 7.75 -3.28 17.27
C GLU A 226 7.37 -1.79 17.23
N LEU A 227 6.09 -1.47 17.05
CA LEU A 227 5.64 -0.08 16.93
C LEU A 227 6.02 0.75 18.16
N ALA A 228 6.63 1.91 17.91
CA ALA A 228 7.28 2.70 18.95
C ALA A 228 6.33 3.14 20.06
N MET A 229 5.14 3.61 19.68
CA MET A 229 4.16 4.11 20.66
C MET A 229 3.56 3.00 21.52
N ASP A 230 3.35 1.81 20.95
CA ASP A 230 2.80 0.66 21.69
C ASP A 230 3.82 0.15 22.71
N LEU A 231 5.09 0.07 22.31
CA LEU A 231 6.18 -0.31 23.21
C LEU A 231 6.38 0.74 24.32
N LEU A 232 6.49 2.02 23.98
CA LEU A 232 6.64 3.11 24.95
C LEU A 232 5.49 3.14 25.96
N LYS A 233 4.25 2.95 25.51
CA LYS A 233 3.08 2.93 26.40
C LYS A 233 3.13 1.78 27.40
N ARG A 234 3.63 0.62 26.98
CA ARG A 234 3.71 -0.60 27.80
C ARG A 234 4.92 -0.60 28.73
N SER A 235 6.10 -0.26 28.22
CA SER A 235 7.35 -0.34 28.98
C SER A 235 7.59 0.88 29.85
N LYS A 236 7.14 2.06 29.40
CA LYS A 236 7.47 3.36 30.01
C LYS A 236 8.99 3.54 30.18
N ASP A 237 9.77 2.97 29.26
CA ASP A 237 11.23 3.00 29.32
C ASP A 237 11.75 4.34 28.74
N PRO A 238 12.37 5.21 29.55
CA PRO A 238 12.91 6.48 29.08
C PRO A 238 14.00 6.31 28.01
N GLN A 239 14.74 5.19 28.01
CA GLN A 239 15.81 4.95 27.02
C GLN A 239 15.28 4.85 25.59
N LEU A 240 14.00 4.50 25.41
CA LEU A 240 13.36 4.48 24.10
C LEU A 240 13.17 5.90 23.53
N LEU A 241 13.04 6.91 24.38
CA LEU A 241 12.98 8.31 23.95
C LEU A 241 14.33 8.79 23.44
N ASP A 242 15.41 8.44 24.13
CA ASP A 242 16.78 8.68 23.66
C ASP A 242 17.00 8.07 22.28
N ALA A 243 16.55 6.82 22.07
CA ALA A 243 16.67 6.15 20.79
C ALA A 243 15.91 6.86 19.66
N ILE A 244 14.73 7.44 19.94
CA ILE A 244 13.97 8.25 18.96
C ILE A 244 14.71 9.55 18.65
N ILE A 245 15.20 10.28 19.67
CA ILE A 245 15.97 11.51 19.48
C ILE A 245 17.22 11.23 18.65
N ALA A 246 17.93 10.14 18.97
CA ALA A 246 19.12 9.71 18.25
C ALA A 246 18.81 9.33 16.79
N LEU A 247 17.65 8.73 16.50
CA LEU A 247 17.22 8.46 15.12
C LEU A 247 17.05 9.77 14.32
N ILE A 248 16.38 10.78 14.90
CA ILE A 248 16.19 12.07 14.24
C ILE A 248 17.56 12.72 13.97
N HIS A 249 18.44 12.76 14.97
CA HIS A 249 19.78 13.31 14.81
C HIS A 249 20.60 12.60 13.74
N ARG A 250 20.67 11.26 13.75
CA ARG A 250 21.43 10.50 12.74
C ARG A 250 20.91 10.76 11.33
N ARG A 251 19.59 10.89 11.17
CA ARG A 251 18.99 11.22 9.87
C ARG A 251 19.34 12.65 9.44
N SER A 252 19.18 13.63 10.32
CA SER A 252 19.52 15.03 10.04
C SER A 252 21.01 15.22 9.74
N SER A 253 21.91 14.55 10.46
CA SER A 253 23.36 14.62 10.23
C SER A 253 23.79 14.04 8.87
N LYS A 254 22.95 13.19 8.28
CA LYS A 254 23.11 12.66 6.91
C LYS A 254 22.53 13.59 5.84
N GLY A 255 21.99 14.74 6.24
CA GLY A 255 21.35 15.70 5.34
C GLY A 255 20.05 15.17 4.75
N VAL A 256 19.26 14.42 5.53
CA VAL A 256 17.99 13.84 5.07
C VAL A 256 16.83 14.36 5.91
N ALA A 257 15.82 14.95 5.26
CA ALA A 257 14.57 15.38 5.86
C ALA A 257 13.50 14.28 5.79
N ASP A 258 12.56 14.27 6.75
CA ASP A 258 11.38 13.41 6.76
C ASP A 258 10.15 14.33 6.69
N LEU A 259 9.47 14.26 5.55
CA LEU A 259 8.33 15.10 5.21
C LEU A 259 7.01 14.55 5.79
N ASP A 260 6.99 13.33 6.34
CA ASP A 260 5.83 12.73 7.03
C ASP A 260 6.23 12.08 8.37
N SER A 261 6.75 12.92 9.29
CA SER A 261 7.16 12.54 10.65
C SER A 261 5.98 12.19 11.58
N VAL A 262 5.11 11.25 11.17
CA VAL A 262 4.00 10.76 11.98
C VAL A 262 4.47 9.59 12.86
N PHE A 263 5.06 9.95 14.00
CA PHE A 263 5.58 9.04 15.04
C PHE A 263 4.67 7.86 15.38
N LYS A 264 3.35 8.07 15.38
CA LYS A 264 2.38 7.05 15.79
C LYS A 264 2.40 5.79 14.91
N ARG A 265 2.72 5.93 13.62
CA ARG A 265 2.65 4.83 12.66
C ARG A 265 3.95 4.58 11.90
N ASN A 266 4.88 5.54 11.91
CA ASN A 266 6.07 5.50 11.06
C ASN A 266 7.35 5.17 11.84
N LEU A 267 7.27 4.94 13.15
CA LEU A 267 8.42 4.54 13.98
C LEU A 267 8.22 3.17 14.63
N ALA A 268 9.30 2.40 14.66
CA ALA A 268 9.37 1.14 15.36
C ALA A 268 10.72 0.98 16.07
N PHE A 269 10.83 -0.04 16.92
CA PHE A 269 12.07 -0.46 17.56
C PHE A 269 12.50 -1.85 17.10
N ILE A 270 13.80 -2.01 16.90
CA ILE A 270 14.47 -3.32 16.76
C ILE A 270 15.56 -3.33 17.81
N ASP A 271 15.51 -4.26 18.76
CA ASP A 271 16.51 -4.37 19.84
C ASP A 271 16.79 -3.03 20.53
N LYS A 272 15.72 -2.32 20.90
CA LYS A 272 15.72 -0.95 21.49
C LYS A 272 16.25 0.18 20.60
N ARG A 273 16.68 -0.10 19.38
CA ARG A 273 17.07 0.91 18.39
C ARG A 273 15.85 1.40 17.62
N ALA A 274 15.61 2.71 17.61
CA ALA A 274 14.52 3.29 16.82
C ALA A 274 14.85 3.25 15.33
N ILE A 275 13.84 2.91 14.53
CA ILE A 275 13.89 2.96 13.06
C ILE A 275 12.63 3.63 12.49
N ALA A 276 12.79 4.25 11.32
CA ALA A 276 11.71 4.71 10.48
C ALA A 276 11.21 3.57 9.59
N ILE A 277 9.96 3.17 9.80
CA ILE A 277 9.33 2.08 9.04
C ILE A 277 8.51 2.60 7.86
N ASP A 278 8.54 3.89 7.53
CA ASP A 278 7.97 4.43 6.29
C ASP A 278 9.10 4.93 5.40
N LEU A 279 9.02 4.64 4.10
CA LEU A 279 10.05 4.96 3.11
C LEU A 279 9.58 6.03 2.11
N GLY A 280 8.36 6.57 2.26
CA GLY A 280 7.71 7.39 1.23
C GLY A 280 7.98 8.89 1.27
N ALA A 281 8.62 9.41 2.31
CA ALA A 281 8.65 10.84 2.58
C ALA A 281 10.04 11.44 2.87
N PHE A 282 11.13 10.82 2.43
CA PHE A 282 12.48 11.35 2.57
C PHE A 282 12.86 12.31 1.44
N ALA A 283 13.61 13.35 1.81
CA ALA A 283 14.21 14.29 0.87
C ALA A 283 15.63 14.66 1.31
N ILE A 284 16.51 14.94 0.35
CA ILE A 284 17.84 15.48 0.65
C ILE A 284 17.70 16.94 1.04
N ASP A 285 18.24 17.29 2.21
CA ASP A 285 18.39 18.64 2.72
C ASP A 285 19.73 18.74 3.44
N GLU A 286 20.77 19.10 2.69
CA GLU A 286 22.13 19.26 3.22
C GLU A 286 22.20 20.37 4.29
N GLY A 287 21.24 21.30 4.31
CA GLY A 287 21.12 22.31 5.35
C GLY A 287 20.93 21.70 6.74
N LEU A 288 20.31 20.52 6.85
CA LEU A 288 20.12 19.80 8.12
C LEU A 288 21.42 19.34 8.78
N LYS A 289 22.56 19.40 8.06
CA LYS A 289 23.88 19.18 8.67
C LYS A 289 24.33 20.35 9.52
N THR A 290 23.73 21.53 9.34
CA THR A 290 24.00 22.68 10.19
C THR A 290 23.30 22.51 11.55
N PRO A 291 23.96 22.84 12.67
CA PRO A 291 23.37 22.68 13.99
C PRO A 291 22.03 23.41 14.15
N PHE A 292 21.91 24.62 13.60
CA PHE A 292 20.67 25.41 13.66
C PHE A 292 19.48 24.69 13.00
N LEU A 293 19.64 24.19 11.77
CA LEU A 293 18.55 23.50 11.07
C LEU A 293 18.30 22.09 11.63
N ALA A 294 19.33 21.40 12.11
CA ALA A 294 19.19 20.12 12.82
C ALA A 294 18.32 20.27 14.07
N ASN A 295 18.63 21.27 14.92
CA ASN A 295 17.88 21.59 16.12
C ASN A 295 16.44 21.98 15.81
N ARG A 296 16.25 22.77 14.75
CA ARG A 296 14.91 23.13 14.27
C ARG A 296 14.12 21.89 13.86
N ALA A 297 14.71 20.97 13.09
CA ALA A 297 14.05 19.73 12.68
C ALA A 297 13.68 18.87 13.89
N LEU A 298 14.63 18.65 14.82
CA LEU A 298 14.40 17.91 16.06
C LEU A 298 13.20 18.48 16.83
N PHE A 299 13.16 19.79 17.03
CA PHE A 299 12.07 20.45 17.73
C PHE A 299 10.71 20.21 17.03
N PHE A 300 10.61 20.47 15.73
CA PHE A 300 9.34 20.40 15.02
C PHE A 300 8.81 18.97 14.89
N GLU A 301 9.68 18.01 14.61
CA GLU A 301 9.28 16.61 14.50
C GLU A 301 8.78 16.11 15.84
N THR A 302 9.48 16.40 16.93
CA THR A 302 9.10 15.92 18.26
C THR A 302 7.84 16.56 18.85
N LEU A 303 7.28 17.63 18.26
CA LEU A 303 6.04 18.25 18.75
C LEU A 303 4.88 17.25 18.88
N LYS A 304 4.73 16.34 17.91
CA LYS A 304 3.67 15.32 17.94
C LYS A 304 3.93 14.27 19.03
N LEU A 305 5.20 13.91 19.24
CA LEU A 305 5.61 13.00 20.32
C LEU A 305 5.33 13.62 21.70
N ARG A 306 5.73 14.89 21.92
CA ARG A 306 5.43 15.65 23.13
C ARG A 306 3.94 15.64 23.48
N ARG A 307 3.08 15.96 22.49
CA ARG A 307 1.61 15.94 22.65
C ARG A 307 1.06 14.55 22.92
N TRP A 308 1.71 13.51 22.41
CA TRP A 308 1.30 12.13 22.66
C TRP A 308 1.69 11.69 24.07
N LEU A 309 2.92 12.00 24.51
CA LEU A 309 3.44 11.69 25.84
C LEU A 309 2.57 12.34 26.92
N SER A 310 2.23 13.63 26.79
CA SER A 310 1.39 14.32 27.77
C SER A 310 0.02 13.66 28.01
N LYS A 311 -0.48 12.91 27.02
CA LYS A 311 -1.76 12.20 27.10
C LYS A 311 -1.65 10.73 27.49
N ASN A 312 -0.57 10.05 27.10
CA ASN A 312 -0.48 8.58 27.18
C ASN A 312 0.60 8.06 28.13
N ALA A 313 1.62 8.88 28.41
CA ALA A 313 2.73 8.56 29.31
C ALA A 313 3.30 9.86 29.93
N PRO A 314 2.48 10.63 30.67
CA PRO A 314 2.89 11.94 31.21
C PRO A 314 4.11 11.87 32.13
N GLU A 315 4.36 10.72 32.77
CA GLU A 315 5.54 10.44 33.58
C GLU A 315 6.86 10.50 32.81
N LEU A 316 6.83 10.25 31.49
CA LEU A 316 8.01 10.33 30.63
C LEU A 316 8.28 11.74 30.11
N LEU A 317 7.32 12.66 30.26
CA LEU A 317 7.41 13.99 29.71
C LEU A 317 8.55 14.82 30.34
N PRO A 318 8.76 14.84 31.68
CA PRO A 318 9.87 15.59 32.27
C PRO A 318 11.23 15.14 31.73
N TYR A 319 11.44 13.81 31.66
CA TYR A 319 12.65 13.23 31.09
C TYR A 319 12.81 13.62 29.61
N PHE A 320 11.74 13.54 28.83
CA PHE A 320 11.75 13.92 27.42
C PHE A 320 12.15 15.39 27.20
N GLU A 321 11.59 16.31 27.99
CA GLU A 321 11.90 17.75 27.91
C GLU A 321 13.35 18.04 28.29
N GLU A 322 13.85 17.41 29.36
CA GLU A 322 15.23 17.56 29.79
C GLU A 322 16.20 17.13 28.68
N ARG A 323 15.97 15.95 28.09
CA ARG A 323 16.82 15.41 27.01
C ARG A 323 16.74 16.25 25.75
N LEU A 324 15.56 16.75 25.39
CA LEU A 324 15.41 17.65 24.25
C LEU A 324 16.17 18.96 24.46
N ASN A 325 16.07 19.58 25.64
CA ASN A 325 16.78 20.81 25.96
C ASN A 325 18.30 20.63 25.96
N GLN A 326 18.81 19.52 26.49
CA GLN A 326 20.24 19.19 26.43
C GLN A 326 20.73 19.12 24.98
N ASN A 327 20.03 18.39 24.11
CA ASN A 327 20.43 18.26 22.70
C ASN A 327 20.36 19.60 21.94
N LEU A 328 19.38 20.46 22.25
CA LEU A 328 19.26 21.78 21.65
C LEU A 328 20.38 22.74 22.11
N GLN A 329 20.92 22.57 23.33
CA GLN A 329 21.99 23.41 23.89
C GLN A 329 23.39 22.94 23.49
N THR A 330 23.65 21.63 23.42
CA THR A 330 24.98 21.08 23.10
C THR A 330 25.42 21.32 21.65
N GLN A 331 24.52 21.82 20.80
CA GLN A 331 24.77 22.07 19.37
C GLN A 331 24.92 23.56 19.01
N VAL A 332 25.01 24.45 20.00
CA VAL A 332 25.42 25.86 19.85
C VAL A 332 26.91 25.95 20.18
#